data_AF-A0A5C7PVZ3-F1
#
_entry.id   AF-A0A5C7PVZ3-F1
#
_cell.length_a   1.000
_cell.length_b   1.000
_cell.length_c   1.000
_cell.angle_alpha   90.00
_cell.angle_beta   90.00
_cell.angle_gamma   90.00
#
_symmetry.space_group_name_H-M   'P 1'
#
loop_
_entity.id
_entity.type
_entity.pdbx_description
1 polymer ?
#
loop_
_entity_poly.entity_id
_entity_poly.type
_entity_poly.pdbx_seq_one_letter_code
_entity_poly.pdbx_strand_id
1 'polypeptide(L)' 'ADAANYKGVSYFTVSRLVRRGELPALRIGRQALIARADLDAWQPMRDRAPKQHRRNPNPAAAPLITGEVRVS' A
#
# COMPACT_ATOMS: atom_id res chain seq x y z
N ALA A 1 1.56 3.93 -19.09
CA ALA A 1 1.31 4.70 -17.85
C ALA A 1 0.00 5.51 -17.95
N ASP A 2 -0.62 5.59 -19.13
CA ASP A 2 -1.77 6.42 -19.43
C ASP A 2 -2.96 6.28 -18.49
N ALA A 3 -3.40 5.06 -18.17
CA ALA A 3 -4.55 4.86 -17.28
C ALA A 3 -4.33 5.40 -15.85
N ALA A 4 -3.13 5.22 -15.31
CA ALA A 4 -2.76 5.64 -13.96
C ALA A 4 -2.71 7.17 -13.86
N ASN A 5 -2.05 7.80 -14.84
CA ASN A 5 -1.96 9.25 -14.95
C ASN A 5 -3.35 9.88 -15.15
N TYR A 6 -4.15 9.29 -16.04
CA TYR A 6 -5.49 9.78 -16.31
C TYR A 6 -6.38 9.79 -15.06
N LYS A 7 -6.32 8.73 -14.23
CA LYS A 7 -7.14 8.64 -13.02
C LYS A 7 -6.51 9.32 -11.79
N GLY A 8 -5.25 9.75 -11.88
CA GLY A 8 -4.52 10.34 -10.76
C GLY A 8 -4.13 9.33 -9.67
N VAL A 9 -3.83 8.09 -10.05
CA VAL A 9 -3.44 7.01 -9.12
C VAL A 9 -2.09 6.42 -9.49
N SER A 10 -1.44 5.71 -8.56
CA SER A 10 -0.21 4.99 -8.86
C SER A 10 -0.45 3.83 -9.85
N TYR A 11 0.52 3.60 -10.73
CA TYR A 11 0.56 2.43 -11.61
C TYR A 11 0.37 1.11 -10.86
N PHE A 12 0.97 0.97 -9.67
CA PHE A 12 0.83 -0.25 -8.86
C PHE A 12 -0.62 -0.55 -8.48
N THR A 13 -1.42 0.50 -8.22
CA THR A 13 -2.85 0.36 -7.93
C THR A 13 -3.58 -0.24 -9.12
N VAL A 14 -3.42 0.36 -10.30
CA VAL A 14 -4.05 -0.12 -11.54
C VAL A 14 -3.60 -1.54 -11.86
N SER A 15 -2.28 -1.82 -11.79
CA SER A 15 -1.73 -3.15 -12.05
C SER A 15 -2.29 -4.21 -11.11
N ARG A 16 -2.44 -3.87 -9.82
CA ARG A 16 -3.03 -4.77 -8.83
C ARG A 16 -4.49 -5.09 -9.14
N LEU A 17 -5.29 -4.09 -9.52
CA LEU A 17 -6.70 -4.27 -9.84
C LEU A 17 -6.89 -5.16 -11.07
N VAL A 18 -6.11 -4.90 -12.12
CA VAL A 18 -6.11 -5.74 -13.32
C VAL A 18 -5.71 -7.18 -12.99
N ARG A 19 -4.69 -7.39 -12.15
CA ARG A 19 -4.28 -8.74 -11.73
C ARG A 19 -5.34 -9.45 -10.88
N ARG A 20 -6.18 -8.70 -10.17
CA ARG A 20 -7.27 -9.24 -9.35
C ARG A 20 -8.57 -9.42 -10.13
N GLY A 21 -8.65 -8.93 -11.37
CA GLY A 21 -9.90 -8.91 -12.14
C GLY A 21 -10.90 -7.86 -11.67
N GLU A 22 -10.51 -6.95 -10.78
CA GLU A 22 -11.37 -5.87 -10.28
C GLU A 22 -11.50 -4.72 -11.30
N LEU A 23 -10.59 -4.66 -12.27
CA LEU A 23 -10.64 -3.72 -13.38
C LEU A 23 -10.50 -4.49 -14.70
N PRO A 24 -11.52 -4.48 -15.57
CA PRO A 24 -11.44 -5.15 -16.86
C PRO A 24 -10.28 -4.60 -17.69
N ALA A 25 -9.50 -5.51 -18.28
CA ALA A 25 -8.42 -5.13 -19.16
C ALA A 25 -8.22 -6.16 -20.26
N LEU A 26 -8.03 -5.68 -21.48
CA LEU A 26 -7.60 -6.48 -22.63
C LEU A 26 -6.08 -6.59 -22.63
N ARG A 27 -5.55 -7.81 -22.70
CA ARG A 27 -4.11 -8.03 -22.81
C ARG A 27 -3.66 -8.09 -24.26
N ILE A 28 -2.69 -7.25 -24.61
CA ILE A 28 -2.01 -7.25 -25.90
C ILE A 28 -0.51 -7.36 -25.63
N GLY A 29 0.04 -8.56 -25.83
CA GLY A 29 1.42 -8.88 -25.48
C GLY A 29 1.70 -8.59 -24.00
N ARG A 30 2.62 -7.65 -23.74
CA ARG A 30 3.03 -7.24 -22.38
C ARG A 30 2.20 -6.07 -21.83
N GLN A 31 1.27 -5.54 -22.61
CA GLN A 31 0.44 -4.39 -22.25
C GLN A 31 -0.96 -4.83 -21.80
N ALA A 32 -1.55 -4.05 -20.90
CA ALA A 32 -2.95 -4.16 -20.49
C ALA A 32 -3.66 -2.87 -20.89
N LEU A 33 -4.64 -2.99 -21.77
CA LEU A 33 -5.49 -1.90 -22.21
C LEU A 33 -6.77 -1.93 -21.39
N ILE A 34 -7.11 -0.80 -20.77
CA ILE A 34 -8.32 -0.64 -19.98
C ILE A 34 -9.24 0.29 -20.76
N ALA A 35 -10.49 -0.09 -20.92
CA ALA A 35 -11.45 0.78 -21.58
C ALA A 35 -11.65 2.03 -20.73
N ARG A 36 -11.77 3.18 -21.40
CA ARG A 36 -11.94 4.47 -20.73
C ARG A 36 -13.16 4.47 -19.81
N ALA A 37 -14.28 3.93 -20.28
CA ALA A 37 -15.53 3.83 -19.51
C ALA A 37 -15.37 3.04 -18.20
N ASP A 38 -14.67 1.90 -18.24
CA ASP A 38 -14.41 1.08 -17.04
C ASP A 38 -13.54 1.84 -16.03
N LEU A 39 -12.53 2.56 -16.54
CA LEU A 39 -11.64 3.37 -15.73
C LEU A 39 -12.35 4.58 -15.12
N ASP A 40 -13.31 5.18 -15.83
CA ASP A 40 -14.14 6.27 -15.34
C ASP A 40 -15.13 5.79 -14.27
N ALA A 41 -15.81 4.66 -14.50
CA ALA A 41 -16.74 4.05 -13.57
C ALA A 41 -16.06 3.62 -12.26
N TRP A 42 -14.83 3.11 -12.34
CA TRP A 42 -14.05 2.70 -11.18
C TRP A 42 -13.74 3.88 -10.24
N GLN A 43 -14.07 3.76 -8.97
CA GLN A 43 -13.75 4.76 -7.95
C GLN A 43 -12.68 4.24 -6.98
N PRO A 44 -11.48 4.83 -6.97
CA PRO A 44 -10.46 4.46 -6.00
C PRO A 44 -10.94 4.79 -4.59
N MET A 45 -10.79 3.83 -3.67
CA MET A 45 -11.05 4.05 -2.25
C MET A 45 -10.08 5.14 -1.75
N ARG A 46 -10.61 6.33 -1.48
CA ARG A 46 -9.84 7.52 -1.08
C ARG A 46 -9.29 7.43 0.34
N ASP A 47 -10.00 6.70 1.20
CA ASP A 47 -9.71 6.69 2.62
C ASP A 47 -9.43 5.27 3.08
N ARG A 48 -8.14 4.91 3.11
CA ARG A 48 -7.71 3.75 3.87
C ARG A 48 -7.20 4.29 5.18
N ALA A 49 -7.98 4.10 6.25
CA ALA A 49 -7.53 4.42 7.60
C ALA A 49 -6.11 3.85 7.77
N PRO A 50 -5.13 4.68 8.19
CA PRO A 50 -3.76 4.24 8.32
C PRO A 50 -3.77 3.00 9.21
N LYS A 51 -3.25 1.87 8.69
CA LYS A 51 -3.03 0.70 9.52
C LYS A 51 -2.12 1.17 10.64
N GLN A 52 -2.65 1.27 11.85
CA GLN A 52 -1.85 1.59 13.03
C GLN A 52 -0.81 0.48 13.13
N HIS A 53 0.40 0.76 12.64
CA HIS A 53 1.55 -0.06 12.92
C HIS A 53 1.86 0.19 14.39
N ARG A 54 1.20 -0.56 15.28
CA ARG A 54 1.63 -0.68 16.67
C ARG A 54 3.00 -1.34 16.62
N ARG A 55 4.04 -0.52 16.47
CA ARG A 55 5.35 -0.82 17.03
C ARG A 55 5.06 -0.95 18.52
N ASN A 56 4.98 -2.18 19.02
CA ASN A 56 4.90 -2.43 20.45
C ASN A 56 6.33 -2.39 20.98
N PRO A 57 6.84 -1.29 21.57
CA PRO A 57 8.03 -1.40 22.38
C PRO A 57 7.65 -2.27 23.57
N ASN A 58 8.09 -3.53 23.55
CA ASN A 58 7.94 -4.40 24.71
C ASN A 58 8.68 -3.75 25.89
N PRO A 59 7.98 -3.32 26.97
CA PRO A 59 8.64 -2.70 28.12
C PRO A 59 9.53 -3.69 28.88
N ALA A 60 9.42 -5.00 28.62
CA ALA A 60 10.32 -6.01 29.20
C ALA A 60 11.72 -6.05 28.54
N ALA A 61 11.96 -5.25 27.48
CA ALA A 61 13.29 -5.08 26.89
C ALA A 61 14.06 -3.89 27.51
N ALA A 62 13.74 -3.50 28.74
CA ALA A 62 14.57 -2.56 29.48
C ALA A 62 15.98 -3.18 29.65
N PRO A 63 17.06 -2.50 29.24
CA PRO A 63 18.40 -2.97 29.54
C PRO A 63 18.56 -2.99 31.06
N LEU A 64 18.88 -4.15 31.62
CA LEU A 64 19.35 -4.27 33.00
C LEU A 64 20.68 -3.54 33.12
N ILE A 65 20.64 -2.23 33.33
CA ILE A 65 21.80 -1.48 33.79
C ILE A 65 21.79 -1.58 35.32
N THR A 66 22.22 -2.74 35.83
CA THR A 66 22.52 -2.91 37.25
C THR A 66 23.84 -2.21 37.53
N GLY A 67 23.77 -0.93 37.88
CA GLY A 67 24.87 -0.22 38.52
C GLY A 67 24.71 -0.27 40.04
N GLU A 68 25.37 -1.22 40.71
CA GLU A 68 25.69 -1.08 42.13
C GLU A 68 27.08 -0.44 42.21
N VAL A 69 27.12 0.88 42.38
CA VAL A 69 28.34 1.59 42.82
C VAL A 69 28.22 1.75 44.34
N ARG A 70 28.87 0.86 45.08
CA ARG A 70 29.17 1.14 46.50
C ARG A 70 30.40 2.05 46.56
N VAL A 71 30.21 3.24 47.11
CA VAL A 71 31.29 4.10 47.56
C VAL A 71 31.60 3.69 48.99
N SER A 72 32.86 3.30 49.23
CA SER A 72 33.46 3.12 50.57
C SER A 72 34.58 4.13 50.72
#